data_AF-A0A661NH37-F1
#
_entry.id   AF-A0A661NH37-F1
#
_cell.length_a   1.000
_cell.length_b   1.000
_cell.length_c   1.000
_cell.angle_alpha   90.00
_cell.angle_beta   90.00
_cell.angle_gamma   90.00
#
_symmetry.space_group_name_H-M   'P 1'
#
loop_
_entity.id
_entity.type
_entity.pdbx_description
1 polymer ?
#
loop_
_entity_poly.entity_id
_entity_poly.type
_entity_poly.pdbx_seq_one_letter_code
_entity_poly.pdbx_strand_id
1 'polypeptide(L)'
;MTSTTTHWAIASTLVLSGGLLYACGDTDDNDETGQGGEISSTGTSSGTGGGGGSTSTSGDGGMNFDAGDTDSGSGGACADVVVEGNPTIMPADIVFVIDNSCSMSQEINAVEQNINVNFAQIMGASLVDYRIIMVTDHGTGSLDVCIGPPLGTGNCGGAPTEVPNQFYHYDVNVQSWDSACKMFNTLYGGEADQHAMYPNGWSAMLRTEAIKVVVEITDDRMQCTWQGHAMLDNSTIPEGQTAAVEFDSTLLGLAPVQFGTASNRNYMFYSIVGLAPKSNPLEAYTEFEPVVTGVCSTAPSPGTGYQWLSKGTHALRFPVCEGTGYDAVFQDIAAGVVEGTQVPCEIEIPEPPAGKEYNYDMVSLLWTPGGGSTEEFTQVPSLAACGTDDDKFYIEDNLIKLCPATCDKIEADMDGKLQVKIPCDAIS
;
A
#
# COMPACT_ATOMS: atom_id res chain seq x y z
N MET A 1 -65.33 43.94 23.06
CA MET A 1 -64.49 44.46 24.16
C MET A 1 -64.76 43.61 25.38
N THR A 2 -63.83 42.72 25.71
CA THR A 2 -63.51 42.22 27.07
C THR A 2 -62.34 41.26 26.89
N SER A 3 -61.16 41.76 27.24
CA SER A 3 -59.88 41.05 27.25
C SER A 3 -59.79 40.20 28.51
N THR A 4 -59.42 38.94 28.37
CA THR A 4 -58.97 38.09 29.48
C THR A 4 -57.69 37.40 29.06
N THR A 5 -56.59 37.97 29.54
CA THR A 5 -55.23 37.46 29.51
C THR A 5 -55.06 36.31 30.49
N THR A 6 -54.59 35.15 30.02
CA THR A 6 -54.17 34.04 30.89
C THR A 6 -52.71 33.74 30.59
N HIS A 7 -51.84 34.04 31.56
CA HIS A 7 -50.43 33.68 31.56
C HIS A 7 -50.30 32.23 32.01
N TRP A 8 -49.59 31.39 31.26
CA TRP A 8 -49.11 30.10 31.74
C TRP A 8 -47.61 29.98 31.47
N ALA A 9 -46.92 29.55 32.53
CA ALA A 9 -45.50 29.60 32.73
C ALA A 9 -44.70 28.66 31.83
N ILE A 10 -43.51 29.12 31.46
CA ILE A 10 -42.45 28.35 30.80
C ILE A 10 -41.89 27.35 31.83
N ALA A 11 -42.10 26.06 31.58
CA ALA A 11 -41.39 24.99 32.28
C ALA A 11 -40.16 24.62 31.44
N SER A 12 -39.01 25.18 31.80
CA SER A 12 -37.70 24.77 31.31
C SER A 12 -37.33 23.43 31.93
N THR A 13 -37.47 22.34 31.18
CA THR A 13 -36.90 21.04 31.55
C THR A 13 -35.42 21.03 31.20
N LEU A 14 -34.60 21.14 32.25
CA LEU A 14 -33.16 20.92 32.24
C LEU A 14 -32.92 19.42 32.04
N VAL A 15 -32.58 18.99 30.83
CA VAL A 15 -32.11 17.62 30.57
C VAL A 15 -30.63 17.58 30.97
N LEU A 16 -30.35 17.04 32.16
CA LEU A 16 -29.01 16.55 32.50
C LEU A 16 -28.77 15.28 31.66
N SER A 17 -28.13 15.44 30.52
CA SER A 17 -27.43 14.35 29.84
C SER A 17 -26.19 14.01 30.67
N GLY A 18 -26.30 12.98 31.51
CA GLY A 18 -25.15 12.37 32.15
C GLY A 18 -24.26 11.73 31.10
N GLY A 19 -23.09 12.31 30.85
CA GLY A 19 -22.02 11.65 30.11
C GLY A 19 -21.56 10.44 30.92
N LEU A 20 -21.77 9.24 30.37
CA LEU A 20 -21.03 8.07 30.79
C LEU A 20 -19.57 8.29 30.33
N LEU A 21 -18.72 8.68 31.26
CA LEU A 21 -17.27 8.49 31.13
C LEU A 21 -16.99 7.00 31.28
N TYR A 22 -16.70 6.31 30.17
CA TYR A 22 -15.96 5.05 30.23
C TYR A 22 -14.50 5.40 30.51
N ALA A 23 -14.17 5.51 31.79
CA ALA A 23 -12.79 5.58 32.23
C ALA A 23 -12.23 4.15 32.27
N CYS A 24 -11.21 3.88 31.45
CA CYS A 24 -10.41 2.67 31.56
C CYS A 24 -9.51 2.86 32.79
N GLY A 25 -9.86 2.15 33.87
CA GLY A 25 -9.14 2.21 35.13
C GLY A 25 -7.83 1.45 34.98
N ASP A 26 -6.72 2.17 34.97
CA ASP A 26 -5.40 1.59 35.12
C ASP A 26 -5.16 1.30 36.62
N THR A 27 -4.61 0.13 36.92
CA THR A 27 -4.24 -0.24 38.30
C THR A 27 -2.72 -0.17 38.37
N ASP A 28 -2.21 0.96 38.83
CA ASP A 28 -0.81 1.17 39.18
C ASP A 28 -0.42 0.26 40.36
N ASP A 29 0.33 -0.81 40.10
CA ASP A 29 1.14 -1.47 41.13
C ASP A 29 2.54 -0.84 41.15
N ASN A 30 2.70 0.13 42.03
CA ASN A 30 3.99 0.61 42.50
C ASN A 30 4.61 -0.43 43.44
N ASP A 31 5.82 -0.90 43.14
CA ASP A 31 6.74 -1.37 44.17
C ASP A 31 8.15 -0.82 43.93
N GLU A 32 8.63 -0.06 44.90
CA GLU A 32 9.91 0.62 44.93
C GLU A 32 11.06 -0.27 45.43
N THR A 33 12.28 0.14 45.04
CA THR A 33 13.58 0.05 45.74
C THR A 33 14.54 -1.10 45.41
N GLY A 34 15.77 -0.73 44.98
CA GLY A 34 16.91 -1.65 44.92
C GLY A 34 18.20 -1.17 44.22
N GLN A 35 18.74 -0.01 44.60
CA GLN A 35 20.16 0.43 44.51
C GLN A 35 21.22 -0.34 43.67
N GLY A 36 21.92 0.42 42.81
CA GLY A 36 23.38 0.64 42.95
C GLY A 36 24.32 0.02 41.92
N GLY A 37 25.06 0.87 41.18
CA GLY A 37 26.29 0.44 40.48
C GLY A 37 26.77 1.34 39.34
N GLU A 38 27.39 2.48 39.66
CA GLU A 38 28.21 3.26 38.73
C GLU A 38 29.48 2.48 38.32
N ILE A 39 29.83 2.46 37.03
CA ILE A 39 31.23 2.38 36.59
C ILE A 39 31.45 3.37 35.43
N SER A 40 32.26 4.37 35.73
CA SER A 40 32.90 5.32 34.81
C SER A 40 34.13 4.66 34.16
N SER A 41 34.36 4.88 32.86
CA SER A 41 35.72 5.00 32.33
C SER A 41 35.81 5.88 31.07
N THR A 42 36.51 6.99 31.26
CA THR A 42 37.08 7.89 30.25
C THR A 42 38.27 7.27 29.51
N GLY A 43 38.46 7.62 28.23
CA GLY A 43 39.68 7.31 27.48
C GLY A 43 39.80 8.05 26.14
N THR A 44 40.31 9.28 26.17
CA THR A 44 40.74 10.10 25.02
C THR A 44 42.07 9.59 24.42
N SER A 45 42.24 9.60 23.09
CA SER A 45 43.42 10.21 22.44
C SER A 45 43.37 10.21 20.90
N SER A 46 43.83 11.37 20.40
CA SER A 46 44.07 11.87 19.05
C SER A 46 45.25 11.22 18.30
N GLY A 47 45.23 11.28 16.96
CA GLY A 47 46.43 11.06 16.13
C GLY A 47 46.21 11.42 14.65
N THR A 48 46.92 12.46 14.20
CA THR A 48 46.82 13.20 12.93
C THR A 48 47.78 12.67 11.85
N GLY A 49 47.40 12.77 10.56
CA GLY A 49 48.20 13.44 9.52
C GLY A 49 49.16 12.67 8.59
N GLY A 50 49.04 12.96 7.28
CA GLY A 50 50.08 12.86 6.23
C GLY A 50 49.74 11.85 5.11
N GLY A 51 49.77 12.13 3.80
CA GLY A 51 50.27 13.26 3.01
C GLY A 51 51.13 12.75 1.83
N GLY A 52 50.77 13.13 0.59
CA GLY A 52 51.57 12.99 -0.65
C GLY A 52 51.26 11.74 -1.49
N GLY A 53 51.02 11.77 -2.80
CA GLY A 53 51.28 12.75 -3.86
C GLY A 53 52.00 12.04 -5.02
N SER A 54 51.49 12.12 -6.26
CA SER A 54 52.24 12.47 -7.50
C SER A 54 51.47 12.16 -8.81
N THR A 55 51.16 13.22 -9.57
CA THR A 55 51.45 13.45 -11.02
C THR A 55 51.34 12.30 -12.02
N SER A 56 50.50 12.40 -13.07
CA SER A 56 50.77 12.93 -14.44
C SER A 56 50.04 11.97 -15.40
N THR A 57 49.49 12.27 -16.59
CA THR A 57 49.90 13.13 -17.70
C THR A 57 48.68 13.26 -18.64
N SER A 58 48.41 14.46 -19.16
CA SER A 58 47.50 14.69 -20.29
C SER A 58 48.16 14.26 -21.61
N GLY A 59 47.39 13.66 -22.52
CA GLY A 59 47.80 13.37 -23.89
C GLY A 59 46.60 13.36 -24.83
N ASP A 60 46.53 14.40 -25.67
CA ASP A 60 45.58 14.62 -26.76
C ASP A 60 45.61 13.54 -27.86
N GLY A 61 44.46 13.39 -28.53
CA GLY A 61 44.39 13.42 -29.99
C GLY A 61 44.54 12.09 -30.75
N GLY A 62 43.46 11.66 -31.40
CA GLY A 62 43.55 10.69 -32.49
C GLY A 62 42.20 10.16 -32.96
N MET A 63 41.57 10.88 -33.90
CA MET A 63 40.52 10.30 -34.74
C MET A 63 41.14 9.26 -35.67
N ASN A 64 40.60 8.03 -35.68
CA ASN A 64 40.84 7.08 -36.76
C ASN A 64 39.49 6.62 -37.33
N PHE A 65 39.16 7.14 -38.50
CA PHE A 65 38.17 6.55 -39.39
C PHE A 65 38.87 5.40 -40.12
N ASP A 66 38.55 4.16 -39.76
CA ASP A 66 38.90 3.00 -40.57
C ASP A 66 37.61 2.47 -41.21
N ALA A 67 37.56 2.63 -42.53
CA ALA A 67 36.50 2.16 -43.40
C ALA A 67 37.09 1.04 -44.25
N GLY A 68 36.57 -0.18 -44.07
CA GLY A 68 36.78 -1.27 -45.01
C GLY A 68 37.03 -2.61 -44.34
N ASP A 69 35.96 -3.27 -43.92
CA ASP A 69 35.95 -4.73 -43.95
C ASP A 69 34.63 -5.23 -44.56
N THR A 70 34.76 -5.78 -45.76
CA THR A 70 33.77 -6.59 -46.44
C THR A 70 34.32 -8.01 -46.43
N ASP A 71 33.67 -8.94 -45.73
CA ASP A 71 33.07 -10.14 -46.33
C ASP A 71 32.60 -11.19 -45.28
N SER A 72 31.56 -11.93 -45.67
CA SER A 72 31.24 -13.31 -45.26
C SER A 72 30.56 -13.61 -43.91
N GLY A 73 29.22 -13.54 -43.94
CA GLY A 73 28.34 -14.60 -43.41
C GLY A 73 28.26 -14.80 -41.89
N SER A 74 27.45 -14.00 -41.21
CA SER A 74 26.75 -14.41 -39.98
C SER A 74 25.53 -13.50 -39.81
N GLY A 75 24.34 -14.10 -39.69
CA GLY A 75 23.06 -13.40 -39.68
C GLY A 75 22.94 -12.43 -38.51
N GLY A 76 23.01 -11.13 -38.81
CA GLY A 76 22.57 -10.10 -37.88
C GLY A 76 21.04 -10.11 -37.79
N ALA A 77 20.49 -9.97 -36.57
CA ALA A 77 19.07 -9.78 -36.37
C ALA A 77 18.61 -8.52 -37.13
N CYS A 78 17.55 -8.63 -37.92
CA CYS A 78 17.00 -7.51 -38.68
C CYS A 78 15.91 -6.78 -37.91
N ALA A 79 15.32 -7.43 -36.92
CA ALA A 79 14.55 -6.79 -35.86
C ALA A 79 15.20 -7.11 -34.51
N ASP A 80 15.49 -6.06 -33.76
CA ASP A 80 15.90 -6.12 -32.36
C ASP A 80 14.89 -5.25 -31.60
N VAL A 81 13.90 -5.90 -31.00
CA VAL A 81 12.80 -5.26 -30.27
C VAL A 81 13.06 -5.45 -28.79
N VAL A 82 13.23 -4.34 -28.07
CA VAL A 82 13.31 -4.36 -26.62
C VAL A 82 11.94 -3.99 -26.08
N VAL A 83 11.33 -4.92 -25.36
CA VAL A 83 10.11 -4.71 -24.58
C VAL A 83 10.53 -4.57 -23.12
N GLU A 84 10.43 -3.35 -22.60
CA GLU A 84 10.77 -3.07 -21.21
C GLU A 84 9.48 -2.99 -20.39
N GLY A 85 9.46 -3.69 -19.25
CA GLY A 85 8.57 -3.32 -18.17
C GLY A 85 9.01 -1.94 -17.70
N ASN A 86 8.23 -0.90 -18.03
CA ASN A 86 8.45 0.43 -17.49
C ASN A 86 7.36 0.68 -16.45
N PRO A 87 7.58 0.23 -15.19
CA PRO A 87 6.67 0.54 -14.10
C PRO A 87 6.54 2.06 -13.96
N THR A 88 5.34 2.58 -14.19
CA THR A 88 5.00 3.96 -13.82
C THR A 88 4.61 3.93 -12.35
N ILE A 89 5.54 4.32 -11.49
CA ILE A 89 5.26 4.40 -10.06
C ILE A 89 4.27 5.54 -9.85
N MET A 90 3.05 5.21 -9.44
CA MET A 90 2.07 6.22 -9.08
C MET A 90 2.38 6.78 -7.69
N PRO A 91 2.10 8.07 -7.43
CA PRO A 91 2.09 8.53 -6.05
C PRO A 91 0.96 7.83 -5.29
N ALA A 92 1.14 7.62 -3.99
CA ALA A 92 0.10 7.06 -3.11
C ALA A 92 -0.23 7.98 -1.94
N ASP A 93 -1.51 8.09 -1.63
CA ASP A 93 -1.97 8.66 -0.36
C ASP A 93 -2.51 7.53 0.51
N ILE A 94 -1.84 7.30 1.63
CA ILE A 94 -2.09 6.18 2.54
C ILE A 94 -2.80 6.76 3.77
N VAL A 95 -4.06 6.36 3.95
CA VAL A 95 -4.94 6.82 5.02
C VAL A 95 -5.07 5.72 6.05
N PHE A 96 -4.47 5.90 7.23
CA PHE A 96 -4.65 4.99 8.35
C PHE A 96 -5.86 5.42 9.17
N VAL A 97 -6.80 4.51 9.38
CA VAL A 97 -7.94 4.69 10.29
C VAL A 97 -7.74 3.69 11.41
N ILE A 98 -7.48 4.17 12.62
CA ILE A 98 -7.07 3.32 13.75
C ILE A 98 -8.04 3.54 14.90
N ASP A 99 -8.63 2.45 15.35
CA ASP A 99 -9.53 2.40 16.50
C ASP A 99 -8.77 2.67 17.82
N ASN A 100 -9.26 3.65 18.58
CA ASN A 100 -8.78 4.10 19.89
C ASN A 100 -9.63 3.55 21.05
N SER A 101 -10.41 2.49 20.82
CA SER A 101 -11.19 1.82 21.86
C SER A 101 -10.30 1.08 22.86
N CYS A 102 -10.78 0.86 24.08
CA CYS A 102 -9.94 0.23 25.11
C CYS A 102 -9.58 -1.24 24.82
N SER A 103 -10.32 -1.93 23.96
CA SER A 103 -9.96 -3.29 23.53
C SER A 103 -8.71 -3.31 22.65
N MET A 104 -8.38 -2.18 22.01
CA MET A 104 -7.21 -2.00 21.14
C MET A 104 -5.92 -1.61 21.88
N SER A 105 -5.93 -1.51 23.22
CA SER A 105 -4.76 -1.02 23.99
C SER A 105 -3.48 -1.85 23.79
N GLN A 106 -3.59 -3.15 23.56
CA GLN A 106 -2.43 -4.02 23.31
C GLN A 106 -1.96 -3.89 21.85
N GLU A 107 -2.92 -3.72 20.95
CA GLU A 107 -2.77 -3.63 19.50
C GLU A 107 -2.16 -2.29 19.09
N ILE A 108 -2.58 -1.17 19.69
CA ILE A 108 -2.09 0.19 19.38
C ILE A 108 -0.58 0.28 19.58
N ASN A 109 -0.04 -0.29 20.67
CA ASN A 109 1.40 -0.35 20.89
C ASN A 109 2.14 -1.09 19.76
N ALA A 110 1.57 -2.18 19.26
CA ALA A 110 2.13 -2.89 18.13
C ALA A 110 1.99 -2.07 16.83
N VAL A 111 0.83 -1.44 16.60
CA VAL A 111 0.57 -0.58 15.44
C VAL A 111 1.59 0.54 15.36
N GLU A 112 1.83 1.27 16.46
CA GLU A 112 2.83 2.33 16.50
C GLU A 112 4.24 1.83 16.17
N GLN A 113 4.66 0.70 16.75
CA GLN A 113 5.97 0.13 16.49
C GLN A 113 6.13 -0.28 15.02
N ASN A 114 5.12 -0.93 14.45
CA ASN A 114 5.14 -1.37 13.06
C ASN A 114 5.11 -0.19 12.09
N ILE A 115 4.33 0.85 12.36
CA ILE A 115 4.29 2.05 11.51
C ILE A 115 5.61 2.81 11.60
N ASN A 116 6.11 3.07 12.81
CA ASN A 116 7.31 3.88 13.02
C ASN A 116 8.59 3.20 12.51
N VAL A 117 8.68 1.87 12.60
CA VAL A 117 9.89 1.12 12.23
C VAL A 117 9.72 0.47 10.86
N ASN A 118 8.76 -0.44 10.72
CA ASN A 118 8.72 -1.33 9.57
C ASN A 118 8.13 -0.64 8.35
N PHE A 119 6.98 0.01 8.48
CA PHE A 119 6.34 0.73 7.38
C PHE A 119 7.26 1.84 6.84
N ALA A 120 7.86 2.62 7.74
CA ALA A 120 8.81 3.66 7.39
C ALA A 120 10.00 3.13 6.58
N GLN A 121 10.56 1.99 6.97
CA GLN A 121 11.66 1.34 6.29
C GLN A 121 11.24 0.76 4.94
N ILE A 122 10.08 0.08 4.89
CA ILE A 122 9.53 -0.53 3.67
C ILE A 122 9.26 0.56 2.62
N MET A 123 8.51 1.60 3.01
CA MET A 123 8.18 2.70 2.11
C MET A 123 9.40 3.55 1.75
N GLY A 124 10.35 3.74 2.68
CA GLY A 124 11.62 4.43 2.39
C GLY A 124 12.56 3.65 1.47
N ALA A 125 12.43 2.32 1.41
CA ALA A 125 13.13 1.46 0.45
C ALA A 125 12.41 1.41 -0.91
N SER A 126 11.10 1.66 -0.93
CA SER A 126 10.34 1.79 -2.17
C SER A 126 10.68 3.09 -2.90
N LEU A 127 10.59 3.09 -4.23
CA LEU A 127 10.72 4.31 -5.05
C LEU A 127 9.40 5.11 -5.13
N VAL A 128 8.45 4.83 -4.24
CA VAL A 128 7.09 5.39 -4.24
C VAL A 128 7.07 6.80 -3.64
N ASP A 129 6.41 7.73 -4.32
CA ASP A 129 6.02 9.03 -3.75
C ASP A 129 4.77 8.87 -2.89
N TYR A 130 4.96 8.63 -1.59
CA TYR A 130 3.86 8.39 -0.65
C TYR A 130 3.59 9.57 0.28
N ARG A 131 2.33 9.68 0.70
CA ARG A 131 1.86 10.59 1.75
C ARG A 131 1.06 9.79 2.77
N ILE A 132 1.29 10.04 4.05
CA ILE A 132 0.56 9.40 5.15
C ILE A 132 -0.44 10.40 5.73
N ILE A 133 -1.67 9.93 5.95
CA ILE A 133 -2.73 10.66 6.62
C ILE A 133 -3.26 9.75 7.74
N MET A 134 -3.03 10.13 8.99
CA MET A 134 -3.62 9.44 10.15
C MET A 134 -5.00 10.00 10.42
N VAL A 135 -6.00 9.15 10.64
CA VAL A 135 -7.36 9.50 11.09
C VAL A 135 -7.63 8.69 12.36
N THR A 136 -7.19 9.23 13.48
CA THR A 136 -7.16 8.57 14.80
C THR A 136 -6.81 9.59 15.88
N ASP A 137 -7.01 9.27 17.16
CA ASP A 137 -6.68 10.15 18.28
C ASP A 137 -5.15 10.41 18.35
N HIS A 138 -4.76 11.65 18.66
CA HIS A 138 -3.36 12.06 18.78
C HIS A 138 -3.00 12.40 20.22
N GLY A 139 -1.89 11.87 20.72
CA GLY A 139 -1.44 12.20 22.07
C GLY A 139 -0.45 11.22 22.66
N THR A 140 -0.38 11.22 23.99
CA THR A 140 0.50 10.35 24.79
C THR A 140 -0.28 9.39 25.68
N GLY A 141 -1.60 9.35 25.56
CA GLY A 141 -2.46 8.38 26.22
C GLY A 141 -2.21 6.97 25.67
N SER A 142 -2.61 5.97 26.44
CA SER A 142 -2.44 4.55 26.05
C SER A 142 -3.29 4.10 24.87
N LEU A 143 -4.23 4.95 24.43
CA LEU A 143 -5.11 4.72 23.29
C LEU A 143 -4.85 5.72 22.17
N ASP A 144 -3.97 6.69 22.38
CA ASP A 144 -3.63 7.70 21.39
C ASP A 144 -2.54 7.14 20.47
N VAL A 145 -2.42 7.67 19.26
CA VAL A 145 -1.39 7.27 18.30
C VAL A 145 -0.37 8.39 18.10
N CYS A 146 0.90 8.05 18.29
CA CYS A 146 2.06 8.91 18.22
C CYS A 146 3.07 8.39 17.18
N ILE A 147 3.12 9.06 16.02
CA ILE A 147 4.04 8.70 14.94
C ILE A 147 5.36 9.50 15.08
N GLY A 148 6.44 8.76 15.28
CA GLY A 148 7.80 9.24 15.41
C GLY A 148 8.55 9.34 14.08
N PRO A 149 9.80 9.85 14.10
CA PRO A 149 10.69 9.80 12.96
C PRO A 149 10.94 8.34 12.49
N PRO A 150 11.12 8.10 11.18
CA PRO A 150 11.35 9.11 10.13
C PRO A 150 10.06 9.62 9.46
N LEU A 151 8.88 9.08 9.80
CA LEU A 151 7.62 9.45 9.17
C LEU A 151 7.01 10.72 9.77
N GLY A 152 6.91 10.76 11.09
CA GLY A 152 6.43 11.89 11.86
C GLY A 152 7.55 12.59 12.63
N THR A 153 7.16 13.46 13.54
CA THR A 153 8.10 14.23 14.37
C THR A 153 8.28 13.64 15.77
N GLY A 154 7.37 12.76 16.21
CA GLY A 154 7.33 12.23 17.57
C GLY A 154 6.91 13.25 18.64
N ASN A 155 6.45 14.44 18.24
CA ASN A 155 5.95 15.45 19.16
C ASN A 155 4.45 15.24 19.42
N CYS A 156 4.12 14.56 20.52
CA CYS A 156 2.76 14.14 20.84
C CYS A 156 2.16 14.82 22.09
N GLY A 157 2.88 15.80 22.67
CA GLY A 157 2.44 16.55 23.86
C GLY A 157 1.53 17.74 23.55
N GLY A 158 1.01 17.86 22.33
CA GLY A 158 0.21 19.01 21.87
C GLY A 158 -0.41 18.72 20.51
N ALA A 159 -0.72 19.76 19.74
CA ALA A 159 -1.27 19.58 18.40
C ALA A 159 -0.31 18.76 17.50
N PRO A 160 -0.84 17.87 16.64
CA PRO A 160 -0.02 17.11 15.73
C PRO A 160 0.89 18.00 14.89
N THR A 161 2.16 17.61 14.75
CA THR A 161 3.11 18.35 13.92
C THR A 161 3.23 17.69 12.56
N GLU A 162 2.75 18.39 11.52
CA GLU A 162 2.83 17.95 10.13
C GLU A 162 4.27 17.88 9.62
N VAL A 163 4.52 16.91 8.73
CA VAL A 163 5.70 16.91 7.85
C VAL A 163 5.21 17.23 6.44
N PRO A 164 5.46 18.45 5.92
CA PRO A 164 4.88 18.91 4.66
C PRO A 164 5.07 17.91 3.52
N ASN A 165 3.99 17.63 2.81
CA ASN A 165 3.87 16.64 1.72
C ASN A 165 4.06 15.17 2.10
N GLN A 166 4.47 14.85 3.32
CA GLN A 166 4.84 13.48 3.73
C GLN A 166 3.89 12.89 4.77
N PHE A 167 3.55 13.64 5.82
CA PHE A 167 2.81 13.14 6.96
C PHE A 167 1.84 14.18 7.51
N TYR A 168 0.60 13.75 7.71
CA TYR A 168 -0.47 14.52 8.31
C TYR A 168 -1.23 13.65 9.32
N HIS A 169 -1.85 14.28 10.31
CA HIS A 169 -2.65 13.61 11.33
C HIS A 169 -3.93 14.41 11.57
N TYR A 170 -5.05 13.88 11.11
CA TYR A 170 -6.40 14.35 11.44
C TYR A 170 -6.80 13.76 12.79
N ASP A 171 -6.64 14.55 13.83
CA ASP A 171 -6.87 14.16 15.21
C ASP A 171 -8.37 14.04 15.47
N VAL A 172 -8.84 12.81 15.54
CA VAL A 172 -10.22 12.46 15.84
C VAL A 172 -10.24 11.14 16.58
N ASN A 173 -10.91 11.11 17.72
CA ASN A 173 -11.10 9.87 18.45
C ASN A 173 -12.01 8.92 17.65
N VAL A 174 -11.45 7.80 17.19
CA VAL A 174 -12.16 6.69 16.54
C VAL A 174 -12.44 5.62 17.59
N GLN A 175 -13.68 5.17 17.69
CA GLN A 175 -14.11 4.28 18.76
C GLN A 175 -14.79 3.04 18.19
N SER A 176 -14.31 1.86 18.58
CA SER A 176 -14.99 0.57 18.51
C SER A 176 -15.67 0.35 17.16
N TRP A 177 -16.98 0.63 17.02
CA TRP A 177 -17.72 0.36 15.80
C TRP A 177 -17.88 1.54 14.83
N ASP A 178 -17.35 2.72 15.16
CA ASP A 178 -17.67 3.97 14.48
C ASP A 178 -16.66 4.39 13.40
N SER A 179 -15.58 3.64 13.16
CA SER A 179 -14.51 4.00 12.23
C SER A 179 -15.00 4.32 10.82
N ALA A 180 -15.91 3.51 10.27
CA ALA A 180 -16.56 3.82 8.99
C ALA A 180 -17.31 5.17 9.02
N CYS A 181 -18.03 5.48 10.12
CA CYS A 181 -18.73 6.75 10.29
C CYS A 181 -17.76 7.93 10.43
N LYS A 182 -16.67 7.75 11.19
CA LYS A 182 -15.60 8.73 11.34
C LYS A 182 -14.97 9.06 10.01
N MET A 183 -14.71 8.07 9.18
CA MET A 183 -14.15 8.28 7.85
C MET A 183 -15.04 9.21 7.00
N PHE A 184 -16.36 9.00 6.97
CA PHE A 184 -17.27 9.87 6.21
C PHE A 184 -17.49 11.24 6.85
N ASN A 185 -17.64 11.30 8.18
CA ASN A 185 -17.84 12.56 8.90
C ASN A 185 -16.65 13.49 8.76
N THR A 186 -15.44 12.94 8.73
CA THR A 186 -14.20 13.74 8.69
C THR A 186 -13.70 14.00 7.26
N LEU A 187 -14.15 13.25 6.25
CA LEU A 187 -13.69 13.39 4.86
C LEU A 187 -13.72 14.84 4.36
N TYR A 188 -14.84 15.54 4.59
CA TYR A 188 -15.03 16.96 4.24
C TYR A 188 -15.24 17.87 5.46
N GLY A 189 -14.78 17.44 6.63
CA GLY A 189 -14.80 18.25 7.86
C GLY A 189 -16.19 18.42 8.49
N GLY A 190 -17.11 17.48 8.26
CA GLY A 190 -18.40 17.45 8.96
C GLY A 190 -18.25 17.21 10.46
N GLU A 191 -17.24 16.45 10.86
CA GLU A 191 -16.70 16.36 12.22
C GLU A 191 -15.32 17.01 12.25
N ALA A 192 -15.14 18.00 13.12
CA ALA A 192 -13.90 18.75 13.21
C ALA A 192 -12.80 17.94 13.92
N ASP A 193 -11.59 18.07 13.41
CA ASP A 193 -10.35 17.70 14.09
C ASP A 193 -10.26 18.40 15.48
N GLN A 194 -9.75 17.70 16.50
CA GLN A 194 -9.71 18.18 17.90
C GLN A 194 -8.91 19.49 18.04
N HIS A 195 -7.94 19.71 17.17
CA HIS A 195 -7.08 20.88 17.13
C HIS A 195 -7.51 21.92 16.08
N ALA A 196 -8.64 21.68 15.39
CA ALA A 196 -9.18 22.49 14.31
C ALA A 196 -8.17 22.79 13.18
N MET A 197 -7.20 21.90 12.95
CA MET A 197 -6.13 22.09 11.96
C MET A 197 -6.64 21.98 10.53
N TYR A 198 -7.60 21.08 10.28
CA TYR A 198 -8.12 20.75 8.95
C TYR A 198 -9.63 21.01 8.86
N PRO A 199 -10.08 22.28 8.84
CA PRO A 199 -11.51 22.60 8.85
C PRO A 199 -12.29 22.10 7.63
N ASN A 200 -11.60 21.73 6.55
CA ASN A 200 -12.20 21.19 5.33
C ASN A 200 -12.14 19.66 5.25
N GLY A 201 -11.75 18.99 6.33
CA GLY A 201 -11.60 17.54 6.37
C GLY A 201 -10.28 17.02 5.80
N TRP A 202 -10.04 15.73 5.97
CA TRP A 202 -8.79 15.10 5.54
C TRP A 202 -8.68 14.90 4.03
N SER A 203 -9.78 15.00 3.28
CA SER A 203 -9.74 14.97 1.82
C SER A 203 -8.91 16.10 1.21
N ALA A 204 -8.73 17.21 1.93
CA ALA A 204 -7.87 18.33 1.52
C ALA A 204 -6.38 17.93 1.43
N MET A 205 -6.00 16.82 2.06
CA MET A 205 -4.64 16.28 2.07
C MET A 205 -4.41 15.25 0.95
N LEU A 206 -5.47 14.84 0.25
CA LEU A 206 -5.39 13.89 -0.86
C LEU A 206 -5.03 14.57 -2.19
N ARG A 207 -4.18 13.92 -2.98
CA ARG A 207 -3.69 14.34 -4.30
C ARG A 207 -4.49 13.64 -5.40
N THR A 208 -5.16 14.36 -6.29
CA THR A 208 -6.03 13.71 -7.30
C THR A 208 -5.33 12.72 -8.24
N GLU A 209 -4.02 12.87 -8.43
CA GLU A 209 -3.16 12.03 -9.25
C GLU A 209 -2.65 10.76 -8.54
N ALA A 210 -2.85 10.64 -7.22
CA ALA A 210 -2.36 9.52 -6.44
C ALA A 210 -3.43 8.42 -6.28
N ILE A 211 -3.00 7.17 -6.20
CA ILE A 211 -3.86 6.07 -5.74
C ILE A 211 -4.13 6.24 -4.24
N LYS A 212 -5.34 5.90 -3.78
CA LYS A 212 -5.68 5.94 -2.34
C LYS A 212 -5.54 4.56 -1.73
N VAL A 213 -4.84 4.48 -0.60
CA VAL A 213 -4.72 3.23 0.16
C VAL A 213 -5.32 3.50 1.53
N VAL A 214 -6.49 2.95 1.81
CA VAL A 214 -7.09 3.02 3.14
C VAL A 214 -6.64 1.79 3.92
N VAL A 215 -6.09 1.99 5.12
CA VAL A 215 -5.69 0.91 6.03
C VAL A 215 -6.53 1.06 7.29
N GLU A 216 -7.53 0.20 7.41
CA GLU A 216 -8.39 0.10 8.59
C GLU A 216 -7.73 -0.82 9.61
N ILE A 217 -7.60 -0.33 10.85
CA ILE A 217 -7.08 -1.10 11.99
C ILE A 217 -8.09 -1.04 13.13
N THR A 218 -8.81 -2.13 13.35
CA THR A 218 -9.84 -2.26 14.39
C THR A 218 -10.07 -3.72 14.77
N ASP A 219 -10.29 -4.02 16.04
CA ASP A 219 -10.68 -5.36 16.49
C ASP A 219 -12.20 -5.59 16.47
N ASP A 220 -12.92 -4.62 15.92
CA ASP A 220 -14.36 -4.51 16.00
C ASP A 220 -15.05 -4.71 14.64
N ARG A 221 -16.37 -4.58 14.66
CA ARG A 221 -17.24 -4.76 13.49
C ARG A 221 -17.63 -3.42 12.88
N MET A 222 -17.99 -3.43 11.59
CA MET A 222 -18.51 -2.23 10.93
C MET A 222 -19.95 -1.95 11.36
N GLN A 223 -20.16 -0.84 12.09
CA GLN A 223 -21.49 -0.41 12.53
C GLN A 223 -21.70 1.09 12.34
N CYS A 224 -21.98 1.49 11.10
CA CYS A 224 -22.22 2.88 10.76
C CYS A 224 -23.60 3.09 10.12
N THR A 225 -24.28 4.16 10.51
CA THR A 225 -25.43 4.68 9.76
C THR A 225 -25.19 6.16 9.48
N TRP A 226 -24.84 6.48 8.24
CA TRP A 226 -24.44 7.81 7.83
C TRP A 226 -25.40 8.37 6.78
N GLN A 227 -26.08 9.48 7.09
CA GLN A 227 -27.06 10.12 6.20
C GLN A 227 -28.12 9.18 5.58
N GLY A 228 -28.48 8.09 6.27
CA GLY A 228 -29.43 7.09 5.80
C GLY A 228 -28.80 5.87 5.11
N HIS A 229 -27.50 5.90 4.85
CA HIS A 229 -26.70 4.76 4.39
C HIS A 229 -26.34 3.88 5.58
N ALA A 230 -26.89 2.67 5.63
CA ALA A 230 -26.68 1.72 6.72
C ALA A 230 -25.60 0.70 6.34
N MET A 231 -24.43 0.84 6.95
CA MET A 231 -23.28 -0.03 6.83
C MET A 231 -23.16 -0.85 8.11
N LEU A 232 -23.97 -1.91 8.20
CA LEU A 232 -24.08 -2.76 9.38
C LEU A 232 -23.68 -4.19 8.98
N ASP A 233 -22.48 -4.63 9.37
CA ASP A 233 -22.00 -5.96 8.99
C ASP A 233 -22.57 -7.08 9.87
N ASN A 234 -23.05 -6.74 11.07
CA ASN A 234 -23.54 -7.64 12.11
C ASN A 234 -22.64 -8.86 12.37
N SER A 235 -21.35 -8.76 12.05
CA SER A 235 -20.38 -9.86 12.10
C SER A 235 -20.80 -11.10 11.28
N THR A 236 -21.65 -10.94 10.25
CA THR A 236 -22.08 -12.03 9.37
C THR A 236 -21.50 -11.86 7.96
N ILE A 237 -21.40 -12.96 7.20
CA ILE A 237 -20.91 -12.92 5.81
C ILE A 237 -21.86 -12.12 4.90
N PRO A 238 -23.19 -12.36 4.88
CA PRO A 238 -24.09 -11.66 3.95
C PRO A 238 -24.27 -10.18 4.29
N GLU A 239 -24.40 -9.85 5.58
CA GLU A 239 -24.58 -8.45 6.00
C GLU A 239 -23.27 -7.68 5.87
N GLY A 240 -22.12 -8.30 6.14
CA GLY A 240 -20.82 -7.70 5.83
C GLY A 240 -20.65 -7.37 4.35
N GLN A 241 -21.11 -8.23 3.44
CA GLN A 241 -21.05 -7.93 2.01
C GLN A 241 -21.95 -6.73 1.66
N THR A 242 -23.14 -6.68 2.25
CA THR A 242 -24.08 -5.58 2.06
C THR A 242 -23.49 -4.26 2.57
N ALA A 243 -22.91 -4.27 3.77
CA ALA A 243 -22.27 -3.11 4.37
C ALA A 243 -21.07 -2.61 3.55
N ALA A 244 -20.24 -3.51 3.04
CA ALA A 244 -19.10 -3.17 2.18
C ALA A 244 -19.54 -2.52 0.85
N VAL A 245 -20.57 -3.06 0.19
CA VAL A 245 -21.11 -2.47 -1.04
C VAL A 245 -21.71 -1.09 -0.78
N GLU A 246 -22.42 -0.92 0.33
CA GLU A 246 -22.96 0.38 0.73
C GLU A 246 -21.85 1.38 1.01
N PHE A 247 -20.78 0.97 1.71
CA PHE A 247 -19.61 1.80 1.97
C PHE A 247 -18.90 2.23 0.68
N ASP A 248 -18.56 1.29 -0.20
CA ASP A 248 -17.89 1.56 -1.48
C ASP A 248 -18.71 2.54 -2.33
N SER A 249 -20.00 2.26 -2.52
CA SER A 249 -20.86 3.13 -3.32
C SER A 249 -21.03 4.53 -2.68
N THR A 250 -21.08 4.62 -1.35
CA THR A 250 -21.15 5.91 -0.63
C THR A 250 -19.85 6.70 -0.81
N LEU A 251 -18.68 6.08 -0.64
CA LEU A 251 -17.38 6.73 -0.79
C LEU A 251 -17.16 7.25 -2.21
N LEU A 252 -17.44 6.39 -3.21
CA LEU A 252 -17.31 6.74 -4.62
C LEU A 252 -18.32 7.82 -5.03
N GLY A 253 -19.54 7.82 -4.49
CA GLY A 253 -20.53 8.86 -4.74
C GLY A 253 -20.16 10.21 -4.11
N LEU A 254 -19.51 10.17 -2.94
CA LEU A 254 -19.15 11.37 -2.16
C LEU A 254 -17.90 12.07 -2.71
N ALA A 255 -16.90 11.31 -3.13
CA ALA A 255 -15.60 11.84 -3.57
C ALA A 255 -15.06 11.13 -4.83
N PRO A 256 -15.82 11.13 -5.96
CA PRO A 256 -15.45 10.38 -7.17
C PRO A 256 -14.15 10.86 -7.81
N VAL A 257 -13.77 12.12 -7.60
CA VAL A 257 -12.50 12.68 -8.10
C VAL A 257 -11.28 12.09 -7.38
N GLN A 258 -11.46 11.67 -6.12
CA GLN A 258 -10.37 11.07 -5.32
C GLN A 258 -10.35 9.55 -5.43
N PHE A 259 -11.52 8.90 -5.30
CA PHE A 259 -11.64 7.45 -5.19
C PHE A 259 -12.10 6.75 -6.48
N GLY A 260 -12.40 7.51 -7.53
CA GLY A 260 -12.78 6.98 -8.84
C GLY A 260 -14.25 6.56 -8.93
N THR A 261 -14.50 5.46 -9.64
CA THR A 261 -15.83 4.91 -9.90
C THR A 261 -15.85 3.40 -9.67
N ALA A 262 -17.03 2.78 -9.62
CA ALA A 262 -17.12 1.33 -9.40
C ALA A 262 -16.43 0.50 -10.50
N SER A 263 -16.39 1.02 -11.74
CA SER A 263 -15.71 0.38 -12.88
C SER A 263 -14.23 0.74 -13.01
N ASN A 264 -13.78 1.80 -12.34
CA ASN A 264 -12.41 2.27 -12.35
C ASN A 264 -12.13 2.90 -10.99
N ARG A 265 -11.94 2.05 -9.97
CA ARG A 265 -11.66 2.49 -8.61
C ARG A 265 -10.25 3.04 -8.56
N ASN A 266 -10.09 4.16 -7.89
CA ASN A 266 -8.81 4.77 -7.60
C ASN A 266 -8.46 4.59 -6.12
N TYR A 267 -8.83 3.45 -5.53
CA TYR A 267 -8.45 3.12 -4.16
C TYR A 267 -8.40 1.63 -3.85
N MET A 268 -7.58 1.30 -2.86
CA MET A 268 -7.48 0.00 -2.21
C MET A 268 -7.83 0.13 -0.73
N PHE A 269 -8.46 -0.91 -0.16
CA PHE A 269 -8.88 -0.94 1.24
C PHE A 269 -8.26 -2.14 1.95
N TYR A 270 -7.22 -1.94 2.74
CA TYR A 270 -6.61 -2.97 3.57
C TYR A 270 -7.30 -3.04 4.92
N SER A 271 -7.51 -4.26 5.41
CA SER A 271 -8.15 -4.48 6.71
C SER A 271 -7.22 -5.27 7.64
N ILE A 272 -6.70 -4.62 8.68
CA ILE A 272 -6.07 -5.27 9.82
C ILE A 272 -7.15 -5.36 10.90
N VAL A 273 -7.89 -6.47 10.90
CA VAL A 273 -9.11 -6.60 11.72
C VAL A 273 -9.12 -7.83 12.60
N GLY A 274 -10.10 -7.94 13.49
CA GLY A 274 -10.23 -9.02 14.46
C GLY A 274 -10.44 -10.43 13.93
N LEU A 275 -10.12 -10.72 12.67
CA LEU A 275 -10.24 -12.05 12.06
C LEU A 275 -9.23 -13.05 12.64
N ALA A 276 -9.62 -14.33 12.71
CA ALA A 276 -8.73 -15.38 13.20
C ALA A 276 -7.49 -15.57 12.31
N PRO A 277 -6.31 -15.87 12.88
CA PRO A 277 -5.10 -16.11 12.12
C PRO A 277 -5.14 -17.42 11.33
N LYS A 278 -4.34 -17.48 10.25
CA LYS A 278 -4.01 -18.72 9.54
C LYS A 278 -3.16 -19.63 10.42
N SER A 279 -2.92 -20.86 9.96
CA SER A 279 -1.95 -21.76 10.60
C SER A 279 -0.54 -21.16 10.67
N ASN A 280 -0.16 -20.35 9.68
CA ASN A 280 0.98 -19.47 9.75
C ASN A 280 0.50 -18.05 10.11
N PRO A 281 0.75 -17.56 11.34
CA PRO A 281 0.23 -16.27 11.79
C PRO A 281 0.84 -15.06 11.05
N LEU A 282 1.95 -15.24 10.32
CA LEU A 282 2.56 -14.18 9.52
C LEU A 282 1.96 -14.06 8.11
N GLU A 283 1.07 -14.96 7.72
CA GLU A 283 0.48 -14.98 6.38
C GLU A 283 -0.83 -14.19 6.34
N ALA A 284 -0.89 -13.19 5.46
CA ALA A 284 -2.11 -12.43 5.21
C ALA A 284 -3.13 -13.22 4.37
N TYR A 285 -4.40 -12.87 4.50
CA TYR A 285 -5.47 -13.39 3.63
C TYR A 285 -5.59 -12.55 2.37
N THR A 286 -5.64 -13.21 1.21
CA THR A 286 -5.78 -12.57 -0.11
C THR A 286 -7.24 -12.28 -0.46
N GLU A 287 -7.51 -11.56 -1.53
CA GLU A 287 -8.83 -11.28 -2.05
C GLU A 287 -9.60 -12.52 -2.53
N PHE A 288 -8.93 -13.64 -2.83
CA PHE A 288 -9.59 -14.86 -3.30
C PHE A 288 -10.08 -15.76 -2.15
N GLU A 289 -9.52 -15.60 -0.97
CA GLU A 289 -9.85 -16.43 0.19
C GLU A 289 -11.19 -16.03 0.84
N PRO A 290 -11.94 -16.96 1.46
CA PRO A 290 -13.23 -16.63 2.05
C PRO A 290 -13.13 -15.58 3.16
N VAL A 291 -14.26 -14.92 3.46
CA VAL A 291 -14.40 -14.09 4.65
C VAL A 291 -14.38 -14.97 5.89
N VAL A 292 -13.61 -14.56 6.89
CA VAL A 292 -13.40 -15.31 8.13
C VAL A 292 -14.33 -14.73 9.21
N THR A 293 -15.16 -15.58 9.82
CA THR A 293 -16.03 -15.17 10.95
C THR A 293 -15.44 -15.55 12.31
N GLY A 294 -14.39 -16.37 12.34
CA GLY A 294 -13.63 -16.62 13.56
C GLY A 294 -12.87 -15.36 13.97
N VAL A 295 -12.67 -15.17 15.27
CA VAL A 295 -11.96 -14.01 15.82
C VAL A 295 -10.58 -14.39 16.36
N CYS A 296 -9.64 -13.44 16.33
CA CYS A 296 -8.35 -13.58 16.99
C CYS A 296 -8.46 -13.30 18.50
N SER A 297 -7.38 -13.52 19.26
CA SER A 297 -7.42 -13.69 20.72
C SER A 297 -7.96 -12.53 21.54
N THR A 298 -7.73 -11.29 21.11
CA THR A 298 -8.12 -10.06 21.82
C THR A 298 -9.35 -9.41 21.19
N ALA A 299 -9.77 -9.86 20.01
CA ALA A 299 -10.79 -9.19 19.24
C ALA A 299 -12.23 -9.60 19.59
N PRO A 300 -13.15 -8.64 19.82
CA PRO A 300 -14.56 -8.90 20.01
C PRO A 300 -15.30 -9.26 18.73
N SER A 301 -14.79 -8.89 17.54
CA SER A 301 -15.48 -9.13 16.26
C SER A 301 -14.55 -9.32 15.07
N PRO A 302 -14.98 -10.03 14.01
CA PRO A 302 -14.12 -10.34 12.87
C PRO A 302 -14.03 -9.22 11.81
N GLY A 303 -14.77 -8.12 11.93
CA GLY A 303 -14.81 -7.05 10.92
C GLY A 303 -15.24 -7.52 9.54
N THR A 304 -16.34 -8.29 9.41
CA THR A 304 -16.74 -8.90 8.13
C THR A 304 -17.01 -7.87 7.03
N GLY A 305 -17.48 -6.67 7.39
CA GLY A 305 -17.64 -5.56 6.43
C GLY A 305 -16.31 -5.11 5.84
N TYR A 306 -15.30 -4.89 6.67
CA TYR A 306 -13.96 -4.49 6.24
C TYR A 306 -13.27 -5.57 5.40
N GLN A 307 -13.42 -6.84 5.76
CA GLN A 307 -12.91 -7.95 4.96
C GLN A 307 -13.51 -7.98 3.54
N TRP A 308 -14.81 -7.68 3.41
CA TRP A 308 -15.43 -7.61 2.09
C TRP A 308 -14.95 -6.41 1.27
N LEU A 309 -14.67 -5.27 1.91
CA LEU A 309 -14.04 -4.13 1.24
C LEU A 309 -12.68 -4.52 0.67
N SER A 310 -11.82 -5.14 1.48
CA SER A 310 -10.51 -5.58 1.00
C SER A 310 -10.58 -6.55 -0.17
N LYS A 311 -11.49 -7.53 -0.10
CA LYS A 311 -11.73 -8.44 -1.23
C LYS A 311 -12.22 -7.69 -2.47
N GLY A 312 -13.10 -6.70 -2.30
CA GLY A 312 -13.66 -5.91 -3.39
C GLY A 312 -12.67 -4.93 -4.04
N THR A 313 -11.60 -4.58 -3.32
CA THR A 313 -10.54 -3.68 -3.79
C THR A 313 -9.20 -4.38 -4.02
N HIS A 314 -9.18 -5.71 -4.09
CA HIS A 314 -7.97 -6.50 -4.33
C HIS A 314 -6.84 -6.27 -3.30
N ALA A 315 -7.20 -6.10 -2.03
CA ALA A 315 -6.28 -5.80 -0.95
C ALA A 315 -6.23 -6.92 0.10
N LEU A 316 -5.12 -6.98 0.83
CA LEU A 316 -4.89 -7.97 1.87
C LEU A 316 -5.70 -7.71 3.15
N ARG A 317 -5.94 -8.81 3.88
CA ARG A 317 -6.61 -8.81 5.19
C ARG A 317 -5.71 -9.51 6.21
N PHE A 318 -5.57 -8.93 7.40
CA PHE A 318 -4.66 -9.44 8.42
C PHE A 318 -5.28 -9.43 9.83
N PRO A 319 -4.97 -10.40 10.70
CA PRO A 319 -5.39 -10.39 12.10
C PRO A 319 -4.75 -9.25 12.90
N VAL A 320 -5.56 -8.39 13.52
CA VAL A 320 -5.06 -7.29 14.37
C VAL A 320 -4.33 -7.78 15.63
N CYS A 321 -4.63 -9.00 16.09
CA CYS A 321 -3.96 -9.58 17.25
C CYS A 321 -2.51 -10.01 16.96
N GLU A 322 -2.11 -10.14 15.68
CA GLU A 322 -0.79 -10.63 15.25
C GLU A 322 0.16 -9.46 14.95
N GLY A 323 0.41 -8.62 15.96
CA GLY A 323 1.13 -7.36 15.83
C GLY A 323 2.59 -7.45 15.35
N THR A 324 3.13 -8.62 14.98
CA THR A 324 4.46 -8.75 14.37
C THR A 324 4.42 -9.07 12.87
N GLY A 325 3.23 -9.26 12.30
CA GLY A 325 3.06 -9.69 10.90
C GLY A 325 2.55 -8.61 9.94
N TYR A 326 2.41 -7.36 10.38
CA TYR A 326 1.87 -6.27 9.53
C TYR A 326 2.75 -5.95 8.32
N ASP A 327 4.02 -6.35 8.35
CA ASP A 327 4.98 -6.21 7.26
C ASP A 327 4.43 -6.77 5.94
N ALA A 328 3.68 -7.88 5.97
CA ALA A 328 3.09 -8.46 4.76
C ALA A 328 2.10 -7.48 4.08
N VAL A 329 1.29 -6.79 4.87
CA VAL A 329 0.36 -5.76 4.38
C VAL A 329 1.14 -4.57 3.84
N PHE A 330 2.17 -4.13 4.54
CA PHE A 330 2.96 -2.96 4.15
C PHE A 330 3.81 -3.21 2.90
N GLN A 331 4.34 -4.41 2.73
CA GLN A 331 5.03 -4.83 1.52
C GLN A 331 4.09 -4.88 0.33
N ASP A 332 2.87 -5.40 0.52
CA ASP A 332 1.84 -5.43 -0.53
C ASP A 332 1.40 -4.02 -0.92
N ILE A 333 1.25 -3.10 0.04
CA ILE A 333 0.99 -1.69 -0.26
C ILE A 333 2.13 -1.08 -1.09
N ALA A 334 3.38 -1.32 -0.71
CA ALA A 334 4.54 -0.81 -1.45
C ALA A 334 4.61 -1.38 -2.89
N ALA A 335 4.21 -2.64 -3.07
CA ALA A 335 4.15 -3.28 -4.39
C ALA A 335 2.95 -2.81 -5.23
N GLY A 336 1.76 -2.70 -4.63
CA GLY A 336 0.50 -2.37 -5.30
C GLY A 336 0.40 -0.92 -5.80
N VAL A 337 1.29 -0.03 -5.34
CA VAL A 337 1.36 1.38 -5.79
C VAL A 337 2.13 1.53 -7.12
N VAL A 338 2.69 0.45 -7.65
CA VAL A 338 3.39 0.46 -8.93
C VAL A 338 2.40 0.15 -10.06
N GLU A 339 2.11 1.14 -10.92
CA GLU A 339 1.31 0.91 -12.14
C GLU A 339 2.25 0.74 -13.34
N GLY A 340 2.51 -0.49 -13.76
CA GLY A 340 3.43 -0.78 -14.86
C GLY A 340 2.75 -1.47 -16.02
N THR A 341 3.18 -1.13 -17.24
CA THR A 341 3.04 -2.07 -18.36
C THR A 341 3.96 -3.23 -18.03
N GLN A 342 3.42 -4.28 -17.39
CA GLN A 342 4.09 -5.57 -17.34
C GLN A 342 4.48 -5.96 -18.76
N VAL A 343 5.63 -6.61 -18.93
CA VAL A 343 5.99 -7.16 -20.23
C VAL A 343 4.86 -8.12 -20.65
N PRO A 344 4.11 -7.83 -21.72
CA PRO A 344 2.94 -8.62 -22.07
C PRO A 344 3.35 -10.03 -22.46
N CYS A 345 2.53 -11.02 -22.10
CA CYS A 345 2.77 -12.41 -22.45
C CYS A 345 2.52 -12.73 -23.94
N GLU A 346 1.94 -11.80 -24.67
CA GLU A 346 1.82 -11.81 -26.12
C GLU A 346 2.51 -10.57 -26.69
N ILE A 347 3.46 -10.78 -27.61
CA ILE A 347 4.28 -9.72 -28.19
C ILE A 347 4.03 -9.69 -29.69
N GLU A 348 3.58 -8.54 -30.19
CA GLU A 348 3.42 -8.31 -31.62
C GLU A 348 4.77 -8.25 -32.33
N ILE A 349 4.94 -9.06 -33.37
CA ILE A 349 6.11 -9.03 -34.23
C ILE A 349 5.92 -7.88 -35.26
N PRO A 350 6.83 -6.89 -35.33
CA PRO A 350 6.73 -5.80 -36.31
C PRO A 350 6.83 -6.36 -37.73
N GLU A 351 6.33 -5.66 -38.74
CA GLU A 351 6.45 -6.09 -40.14
C GLU A 351 7.92 -6.09 -40.62
N PRO A 352 8.33 -7.06 -41.45
CA PRO A 352 9.70 -7.13 -41.95
C PRO A 352 10.07 -5.93 -42.83
N PRO A 353 11.34 -5.47 -42.79
CA PRO A 353 11.83 -4.44 -43.70
C PRO A 353 11.62 -4.83 -45.18
N ALA A 354 11.34 -3.83 -46.03
CA ALA A 354 11.07 -4.07 -47.45
C ALA A 354 12.18 -4.89 -48.15
N GLY A 355 11.82 -6.02 -48.76
CA GLY A 355 12.75 -6.91 -49.46
C GLY A 355 13.42 -7.97 -48.57
N LYS A 356 12.98 -8.12 -47.32
CA LYS A 356 13.44 -9.13 -46.36
C LYS A 356 12.27 -9.98 -45.85
N GLU A 357 12.54 -11.22 -45.48
CA GLU A 357 11.59 -12.14 -44.83
C GLU A 357 12.19 -12.60 -43.49
N TYR A 358 11.38 -12.65 -42.43
CA TYR A 358 11.86 -13.12 -41.13
C TYR A 358 12.05 -14.62 -41.12
N ASN A 359 13.08 -15.06 -40.40
CA ASN A 359 13.31 -16.46 -40.11
C ASN A 359 12.82 -16.77 -38.70
N TYR A 360 11.58 -17.24 -38.61
CA TYR A 360 10.90 -17.55 -37.35
C TYR A 360 11.47 -18.78 -36.61
N ASP A 361 12.31 -19.59 -37.26
CA ASP A 361 12.95 -20.77 -36.64
C ASP A 361 14.21 -20.39 -35.84
N MET A 362 14.69 -19.16 -35.98
CA MET A 362 15.91 -18.66 -35.34
C MET A 362 15.64 -17.42 -34.46
N VAL A 363 14.44 -17.31 -33.89
CA VAL A 363 14.11 -16.22 -32.96
C VAL A 363 14.81 -16.48 -31.62
N SER A 364 15.57 -15.49 -31.15
CA SER A 364 16.16 -15.50 -29.81
C SER A 364 15.37 -14.54 -28.92
N LEU A 365 14.90 -15.06 -27.79
CA LEU A 365 14.18 -14.29 -26.79
C LEU A 365 15.03 -14.22 -25.52
N LEU A 366 15.51 -13.03 -25.20
CA LEU A 366 16.45 -12.78 -24.10
C LEU A 366 15.73 -12.07 -22.96
N TRP A 367 15.71 -12.69 -21.80
CA TRP A 367 15.13 -12.12 -20.59
C TRP A 367 16.23 -11.64 -19.64
N THR A 368 16.11 -10.42 -19.12
CA THR A 368 17.02 -9.91 -18.11
C THR A 368 16.18 -9.46 -16.91
N PRO A 369 16.18 -10.22 -15.79
CA PRO A 369 15.45 -9.82 -14.60
C PRO A 369 16.07 -8.57 -13.95
N GLY A 370 15.31 -7.84 -13.13
CA GLY A 370 15.62 -6.51 -12.56
C GLY A 370 16.91 -6.34 -11.72
N GLY A 371 17.74 -7.37 -11.62
CA GLY A 371 19.04 -7.35 -10.96
C GLY A 371 19.89 -8.58 -11.25
N GLY A 372 19.53 -9.36 -12.28
CA GLY A 372 20.18 -10.62 -12.61
C GLY A 372 20.92 -10.61 -13.95
N SER A 373 21.47 -11.77 -14.30
CA SER A 373 22.09 -11.99 -15.60
C SER A 373 21.05 -12.30 -16.68
N THR A 374 21.30 -11.89 -17.91
CA THR A 374 20.47 -12.24 -19.06
C THR A 374 20.40 -13.76 -19.26
N GLU A 375 19.18 -14.26 -19.40
CA GLU A 375 18.81 -15.64 -19.71
C GLU A 375 18.20 -15.69 -21.12
N GLU A 376 18.36 -16.81 -21.83
CA GLU A 376 17.76 -17.01 -23.15
C GLU A 376 16.65 -18.07 -23.04
N PHE A 377 15.46 -17.71 -23.52
CA PHE A 377 14.32 -18.62 -23.54
C PHE A 377 14.33 -19.51 -24.77
N THR A 378 13.77 -20.71 -24.61
CA THR A 378 13.75 -21.72 -25.67
C THR A 378 12.45 -21.68 -26.46
N GLN A 379 12.54 -21.60 -27.78
CA GLN A 379 11.38 -21.68 -28.65
C GLN A 379 10.83 -23.12 -28.71
N VAL A 380 9.52 -23.27 -28.57
CA VAL A 380 8.77 -24.52 -28.73
C VAL A 380 7.71 -24.42 -29.82
N PRO A 381 7.26 -25.54 -30.42
CA PRO A 381 6.38 -25.50 -31.59
C PRO A 381 4.94 -25.06 -31.30
N SER A 382 4.46 -25.15 -30.05
CA SER A 382 3.10 -24.73 -29.66
C SER A 382 2.91 -24.77 -28.14
N LEU A 383 1.77 -24.27 -27.66
CA LEU A 383 1.33 -24.38 -26.27
C LEU A 383 1.39 -25.82 -25.71
N ALA A 384 1.12 -26.84 -26.54
CA ALA A 384 1.15 -28.24 -26.10
C ALA A 384 2.56 -28.74 -25.76
N ALA A 385 3.61 -28.02 -26.18
CA ALA A 385 4.99 -28.31 -25.88
C ALA A 385 5.55 -27.48 -24.71
N CYS A 386 4.72 -26.62 -24.09
CA CYS A 386 5.03 -25.98 -22.82
C CYS A 386 4.98 -27.04 -21.71
N GLY A 387 6.05 -27.13 -20.90
CA GLY A 387 6.03 -27.88 -19.64
C GLY A 387 5.53 -27.01 -18.48
N THR A 388 5.62 -27.53 -17.25
CA THR A 388 5.11 -26.87 -16.05
C THR A 388 6.03 -25.79 -15.48
N ASP A 389 7.33 -25.81 -15.78
CA ASP A 389 8.34 -24.91 -15.17
C ASP A 389 9.41 -24.54 -16.21
N ASP A 390 9.03 -23.89 -17.31
CA ASP A 390 9.95 -23.71 -18.42
C ASP A 390 10.10 -22.26 -18.85
N ASP A 391 11.35 -21.85 -19.10
CA ASP A 391 11.77 -20.62 -19.77
C ASP A 391 11.54 -20.75 -21.30
N LYS A 392 10.29 -20.79 -21.74
CA LYS A 392 9.90 -21.15 -23.12
C LYS A 392 8.88 -20.20 -23.75
N PHE A 393 8.91 -20.12 -25.08
CA PHE A 393 7.93 -19.36 -25.87
C PHE A 393 7.59 -20.07 -27.17
N TYR A 394 6.50 -19.71 -27.82
CA TYR A 394 6.12 -20.20 -29.14
C TYR A 394 5.61 -19.06 -30.02
N ILE A 395 5.55 -19.30 -31.32
CA ILE A 395 5.07 -18.31 -32.29
C ILE A 395 3.78 -18.85 -32.91
N GLU A 396 2.70 -18.08 -32.81
CA GLU A 396 1.39 -18.41 -33.37
C GLU A 396 0.73 -17.13 -33.86
N ASP A 397 0.13 -17.15 -35.05
CA ASP A 397 -0.59 -16.00 -35.63
C ASP A 397 0.20 -14.68 -35.65
N ASN A 398 1.51 -14.74 -35.93
CA ASN A 398 2.43 -13.59 -35.95
C ASN A 398 2.65 -12.92 -34.58
N LEU A 399 2.34 -13.63 -33.49
CA LEU A 399 2.60 -13.24 -32.11
C LEU A 399 3.65 -14.17 -31.50
N ILE A 400 4.58 -13.60 -30.73
CA ILE A 400 5.39 -14.37 -29.79
C ILE A 400 4.55 -14.52 -28.52
N LYS A 401 4.21 -15.76 -28.17
CA LYS A 401 3.44 -16.09 -26.97
C LYS A 401 4.34 -16.80 -25.97
N LEU A 402 4.39 -16.31 -24.75
CA LEU A 402 5.10 -16.95 -23.65
C LEU A 402 4.33 -18.19 -23.20
N CYS A 403 5.05 -19.25 -22.79
CA CYS A 403 4.41 -20.36 -22.09
C CYS A 403 3.85 -19.87 -20.75
N PRO A 404 2.75 -20.45 -20.21
CA PRO A 404 2.10 -19.95 -19.00
C PRO A 404 3.04 -19.73 -17.81
N ALA A 405 3.92 -20.70 -17.50
CA ALA A 405 4.89 -20.55 -16.40
C ALA A 405 5.94 -19.45 -16.66
N THR A 406 6.33 -19.22 -17.92
CA THR A 406 7.24 -18.14 -18.31
C THR A 406 6.55 -16.78 -18.21
N CYS A 407 5.29 -16.72 -18.61
CA CYS A 407 4.43 -15.56 -18.48
C CYS A 407 4.29 -15.17 -17.00
N ASP A 408 3.90 -16.10 -16.14
CA ASP A 408 3.79 -15.87 -14.70
C ASP A 408 5.12 -15.37 -14.09
N LYS A 409 6.27 -15.94 -14.52
CA LYS A 409 7.61 -15.53 -14.08
C LYS A 409 7.92 -14.08 -14.48
N ILE A 410 7.56 -13.67 -15.69
CA ILE A 410 7.82 -12.32 -16.20
C ILE A 410 6.86 -11.30 -15.61
N GLU A 411 5.57 -11.63 -15.51
CA GLU A 411 4.57 -10.75 -14.90
C GLU A 411 4.85 -10.46 -13.43
N ALA A 412 5.54 -11.39 -12.75
CA ALA A 412 6.01 -11.21 -11.37
C ALA A 412 7.27 -10.33 -11.23
N ASP A 413 8.02 -10.05 -12.30
CA ASP A 413 9.24 -9.24 -12.27
C ASP A 413 9.03 -7.90 -12.99
N MET A 414 8.68 -6.89 -12.20
CA MET A 414 8.30 -5.56 -12.69
C MET A 414 9.47 -4.75 -13.28
N ASP A 415 10.71 -5.14 -12.98
CA ASP A 415 11.94 -4.46 -13.43
C ASP A 415 12.63 -5.21 -14.59
N GLY A 416 12.03 -6.31 -15.05
CA GLY A 416 12.63 -7.17 -16.04
C GLY A 416 12.48 -6.67 -17.49
N LYS A 417 13.44 -7.08 -18.32
CA LYS A 417 13.57 -6.65 -19.72
C LYS A 417 13.53 -7.84 -20.63
N LEU A 418 12.68 -7.79 -21.65
CA LEU A 418 12.57 -8.82 -22.66
C LEU A 418 13.04 -8.28 -24.01
N GLN A 419 14.07 -8.89 -24.58
CA GLN A 419 14.64 -8.53 -25.87
C GLN A 419 14.36 -9.64 -26.89
N VAL A 420 13.69 -9.27 -27.98
CA VAL A 420 13.38 -10.15 -29.11
C VAL A 420 14.36 -9.88 -30.23
N LYS A 421 15.10 -10.91 -30.66
CA LYS A 421 16.00 -10.86 -31.82
C LYS A 421 15.48 -11.78 -32.91
N ILE A 422 15.13 -11.19 -34.06
CA ILE A 422 14.62 -11.92 -35.22
C ILE A 422 15.58 -11.74 -36.40
N PRO A 423 16.25 -12.82 -36.86
CA PRO A 423 17.04 -12.79 -38.07
C PRO A 423 16.15 -12.69 -39.31
N CYS A 424 16.66 -12.09 -40.38
CA CYS A 424 15.96 -12.03 -41.66
C CYS A 424 16.85 -12.47 -42.82
N ASP A 425 16.20 -13.09 -43.79
CA ASP A 425 16.79 -13.51 -45.06
C ASP A 425 16.36 -12.55 -46.19
N ALA A 426 17.13 -12.51 -47.28
CA ALA A 426 16.74 -11.74 -48.46
C ALA A 426 15.64 -12.48 -49.24
N ILE A 427 14.57 -11.78 -49.63
CA ILE A 427 13.53 -12.33 -50.49
C ILE A 427 14.16 -12.58 -51.87
N SER A 428 14.26 -13.86 -52.28
CA SER A 428 14.84 -14.28 -53.57
C SER A 428 13.90 -14.10 -54.75
#